data_AF-A0A9Q0CC11-F1
#
_entry.id   AF-A0A9Q0CC11-F1
#
_cell.length_a   1.000
_cell.length_b   1.000
_cell.length_c   1.000
_cell.angle_alpha   90.00
_cell.angle_beta   90.00
_cell.angle_gamma   90.00
#
_symmetry.space_group_name_H-M   'P 1'
#
loop_
_entity.id
_entity.type
_entity.pdbx_description
1 polymer ?
#
loop_
_entity_poly.entity_id
_entity_poly.type
_entity_poly.pdbx_seq_one_letter_code
_entity_poly.pdbx_strand_id
1 'polypeptide(L)'
;MTDLPITVPDERKLKRMVSNRESARRSRMKKQQHLEELTSEVALLESENARAEMQANLLTERHSKVEAENAVLRAEAAQLAERLKSANKYLSLFEVARGVKMEIEEIPDPFLSPWLPVCTALLNQCNC
;
A
#
# COMPACT_ATOMS: atom_id res chain seq x y z
N MET A 1 -76.00 -29.52 -3.36
CA MET A 1 -75.06 -29.18 -4.44
C MET A 1 -73.86 -30.10 -4.24
N THR A 2 -73.73 -31.11 -5.10
CA THR A 2 -72.87 -32.29 -4.90
C THR A 2 -71.40 -31.96 -5.09
N ASP A 3 -70.57 -32.22 -4.07
CA ASP A 3 -69.13 -32.35 -4.23
C ASP A 3 -68.86 -33.58 -5.09
N LEU A 4 -68.46 -33.40 -6.35
CA LEU A 4 -67.93 -34.49 -7.16
C LEU A 4 -66.60 -34.96 -6.53
N PRO A 5 -66.34 -36.28 -6.41
CA PRO A 5 -65.09 -36.77 -5.84
C PRO A 5 -63.94 -36.29 -6.74
N ILE A 6 -63.02 -35.50 -6.16
CA ILE A 6 -61.80 -35.11 -6.85
C ILE A 6 -61.06 -36.40 -7.17
N THR A 7 -60.84 -36.67 -8.45
CA THR A 7 -60.11 -37.86 -8.86
C THR A 7 -58.65 -37.73 -8.41
N VAL A 8 -58.02 -38.83 -7.99
CA VAL A 8 -56.62 -38.85 -7.52
C VAL A 8 -55.64 -38.09 -8.47
N PRO A 9 -55.79 -38.14 -9.82
CA PRO A 9 -55.02 -37.31 -10.74
C PRO A 9 -55.17 -35.78 -10.54
N ASP A 10 -56.38 -35.30 -10.26
CA ASP A 10 -56.67 -33.87 -10.05
C ASP A 10 -56.10 -33.36 -8.72
N GLU A 11 -56.16 -34.16 -7.65
CA GLU A 11 -55.52 -33.81 -6.38
C GLU A 11 -53.99 -33.69 -6.54
N ARG A 12 -53.38 -34.62 -7.30
CA ARG A 12 -51.94 -34.60 -7.58
C ARG A 12 -51.55 -33.35 -8.36
N LYS A 13 -52.37 -32.93 -9.32
CA LYS A 13 -52.17 -31.70 -10.10
C LYS A 13 -52.26 -30.46 -9.21
N LEU A 14 -53.27 -30.36 -8.36
CA LEU A 14 -53.42 -29.27 -7.38
C LEU A 14 -52.20 -29.18 -6.44
N LYS A 15 -51.78 -30.31 -5.86
CA LYS A 15 -50.59 -30.38 -4.99
C LYS A 15 -49.31 -29.93 -5.72
N ARG A 16 -49.14 -30.32 -6.99
CA ARG A 16 -48.01 -29.86 -7.82
C ARG A 16 -48.05 -28.36 -8.09
N MET A 17 -49.22 -27.78 -8.36
CA MET A 17 -49.34 -26.34 -8.59
C MET A 17 -48.98 -25.53 -7.34
N VAL A 18 -49.44 -25.97 -6.17
CA VAL A 18 -49.09 -25.33 -4.88
C VAL A 18 -47.60 -25.46 -4.59
N SER A 19 -47.05 -26.68 -4.71
CA SER A 19 -45.63 -26.93 -4.47
C SER A 19 -44.73 -26.17 -5.47
N ASN A 20 -45.08 -26.13 -6.75
CA ASN A 20 -44.34 -25.38 -7.75
C ASN A 20 -44.38 -23.88 -7.46
N ARG A 21 -45.57 -23.34 -7.13
CA ARG A 21 -45.72 -21.94 -6.73
C ARG A 21 -44.84 -21.59 -5.54
N GLU A 22 -44.83 -22.44 -4.53
CA GLU A 22 -43.98 -22.24 -3.35
C GLU A 22 -42.48 -22.33 -3.70
N SER A 23 -42.09 -23.30 -4.52
CA SER A 23 -40.70 -23.45 -4.97
C SER A 23 -40.22 -22.27 -5.81
N ALA A 24 -41.08 -21.73 -6.69
CA ALA A 24 -40.79 -20.55 -7.49
C ALA A 24 -40.66 -19.30 -6.60
N ARG A 25 -41.51 -19.17 -5.58
CA ARG A 25 -41.39 -18.10 -4.57
C ARG A 25 -40.06 -18.21 -3.81
N ARG A 26 -39.73 -19.40 -3.28
CA ARG A 26 -38.47 -19.64 -2.56
C ARG A 26 -37.25 -19.37 -3.43
N SER A 27 -37.29 -19.78 -4.70
CA SER A 27 -36.23 -19.52 -5.67
C SER A 27 -36.03 -18.01 -5.92
N ARG A 28 -37.12 -17.26 -6.11
CA ARG A 28 -37.07 -15.79 -6.24
C ARG A 28 -36.50 -15.12 -4.99
N MET A 29 -36.97 -15.52 -3.81
CA MET A 29 -36.47 -14.98 -2.54
C MET A 29 -34.97 -15.25 -2.35
N LYS A 30 -34.50 -16.47 -2.64
CA LYS A 30 -33.08 -16.81 -2.54
C LYS A 30 -32.22 -15.98 -3.51
N LYS A 31 -32.69 -15.76 -4.74
CA LYS A 31 -32.00 -14.89 -5.71
C LYS A 31 -31.98 -13.43 -5.24
N GLN A 32 -33.07 -12.94 -4.68
CA GLN A 32 -33.16 -11.58 -4.14
C GLN A 32 -32.17 -11.37 -2.98
N GLN A 33 -32.13 -12.29 -2.03
CA GLN A 33 -31.17 -12.25 -0.91
C GLN A 33 -29.72 -12.25 -1.41
N HIS A 34 -29.40 -13.09 -2.40
CA HIS A 34 -28.06 -13.14 -2.95
C HIS A 34 -27.66 -11.83 -3.67
N LEU A 35 -28.61 -11.17 -4.36
CA LEU A 35 -28.36 -9.86 -4.95
C LEU A 35 -28.13 -8.78 -3.88
N GLU A 36 -28.89 -8.81 -2.79
CA GLU A 36 -28.72 -7.90 -1.66
C GLU A 36 -27.35 -8.10 -0.98
N GLU A 37 -26.95 -9.35 -0.74
CA GLU A 37 -25.64 -9.72 -0.22
C GLU A 37 -24.52 -9.15 -1.12
N LEU A 38 -24.55 -9.45 -2.43
CA LEU A 38 -23.55 -8.94 -3.37
C LEU A 38 -23.52 -7.41 -3.42
N THR A 39 -24.68 -6.75 -3.37
CA THR A 39 -24.75 -5.28 -3.39
C THR A 39 -24.10 -4.69 -2.13
N SER A 40 -24.34 -5.30 -0.98
CA SER A 40 -23.70 -4.88 0.27
C SER A 40 -22.20 -5.12 0.27
N GLU A 41 -21.73 -6.25 -0.29
CA GLU A 41 -20.32 -6.55 -0.42
C GLU A 41 -19.62 -5.53 -1.33
N VAL A 42 -20.22 -5.17 -2.46
CA VAL A 42 -19.69 -4.13 -3.35
C VAL A 42 -19.56 -2.79 -2.62
N ALA A 43 -20.60 -2.36 -1.90
CA ALA A 43 -20.56 -1.10 -1.15
C ALA A 43 -19.47 -1.10 -0.05
N LEU A 44 -19.26 -2.24 0.61
CA LEU A 44 -18.18 -2.39 1.59
C LEU A 44 -16.82 -2.29 0.93
N LEU A 45 -16.60 -3.01 -0.17
CA LEU A 45 -15.34 -3.00 -0.91
C LEU A 45 -15.03 -1.61 -1.49
N GLU A 46 -16.03 -0.89 -2.00
CA GLU A 46 -15.88 0.50 -2.46
C GLU A 46 -15.43 1.41 -1.32
N SER A 47 -16.04 1.28 -0.13
CA SER A 47 -15.64 2.04 1.05
C SER A 47 -14.24 1.69 1.52
N GLU A 48 -13.85 0.41 1.49
CA GLU A 48 -12.52 -0.03 1.87
C GLU A 48 -11.46 0.46 0.89
N ASN A 49 -11.76 0.42 -0.41
CA ASN A 49 -10.87 0.91 -1.45
C ASN A 49 -10.63 2.42 -1.33
N ALA A 50 -11.70 3.21 -1.13
CA ALA A 50 -11.58 4.64 -0.88
C ALA A 50 -10.74 4.97 0.37
N ARG A 51 -10.89 4.17 1.44
CA ARG A 51 -10.07 4.31 2.66
C ARG A 51 -8.60 3.97 2.39
N ALA A 52 -8.33 2.91 1.64
CA ALA A 52 -6.97 2.50 1.29
C ALA A 52 -6.28 3.57 0.41
N GLU A 53 -6.99 4.12 -0.57
CA GLU A 53 -6.51 5.21 -1.42
C GLU A 53 -6.15 6.45 -0.60
N MET A 54 -7.03 6.86 0.33
CA MET A 54 -6.75 7.98 1.24
C MET A 54 -5.49 7.74 2.08
N GLN A 55 -5.31 6.53 2.61
CA GLN A 55 -4.12 6.16 3.38
C GLN A 55 -2.85 6.17 2.52
N ALA A 56 -2.92 5.66 1.29
CA ALA A 56 -1.81 5.69 0.36
C ALA A 56 -1.38 7.14 0.04
N ASN A 57 -2.35 8.01 -0.24
CA ASN A 57 -2.08 9.43 -0.52
C ASN A 57 -1.39 10.13 0.66
N LEU A 58 -1.88 9.91 1.89
CA LEU A 58 -1.27 10.46 3.10
C LEU A 58 0.16 9.95 3.32
N LEU A 59 0.41 8.66 3.08
CA LEU A 59 1.75 8.08 3.18
C LEU A 59 2.70 8.66 2.15
N THR A 60 2.24 8.82 0.90
CA THR A 60 3.02 9.45 -0.18
C THR A 60 3.39 10.89 0.16
N GLU A 61 2.46 11.68 0.69
CA GLU A 61 2.73 13.05 1.13
C GLU A 61 3.80 13.07 2.24
N ARG A 62 3.63 12.25 3.28
CA ARG A 62 4.60 12.14 4.38
C ARG A 62 5.98 11.69 3.88
N HIS A 63 6.02 10.71 2.99
CA HIS A 63 7.25 10.23 2.38
C HIS A 63 7.96 11.36 1.60
N SER A 64 7.21 12.13 0.81
CA SER A 64 7.77 13.27 0.05
C SER A 64 8.40 14.31 0.98
N LYS A 65 7.79 14.56 2.14
CA LYS A 65 8.32 15.49 3.14
C LYS A 65 9.62 14.97 3.74
N VAL A 66 9.66 13.69 4.13
CA VAL A 66 10.88 13.06 4.67
C VAL A 66 12.00 13.06 3.63
N GLU A 67 11.68 12.79 2.36
CA GLU A 67 12.68 12.85 1.28
C GLU A 67 13.23 14.26 1.06
N ALA A 68 12.39 15.29 1.15
CA ALA A 68 12.84 16.68 1.09
C ALA A 68 13.77 17.04 2.27
N GLU A 69 13.41 16.64 3.50
CA GLU A 69 14.24 16.82 4.69
C GLU A 69 15.58 16.06 4.56
N ASN A 70 15.54 14.81 4.08
CA ASN A 70 16.73 14.03 3.79
C ASN A 70 17.63 14.72 2.75
N ALA A 71 17.07 15.32 1.70
CA ALA A 71 17.84 16.04 0.69
C ALA A 71 18.57 17.26 1.28
N VAL A 72 17.91 18.01 2.17
CA VAL A 72 18.53 19.13 2.89
C VAL A 72 19.68 18.64 3.77
N LEU A 73 19.46 17.61 4.59
CA LEU A 73 20.49 17.04 5.45
C LEU A 73 21.69 16.50 4.66
N ARG A 74 21.46 15.89 3.48
CA ARG A 74 22.53 15.45 2.58
C ARG A 74 23.36 16.62 2.07
N ALA A 75 22.71 17.73 1.69
CA ALA A 75 23.42 18.92 1.23
C ALA A 75 24.26 19.56 2.35
N GLU A 76 23.73 19.63 3.56
CA GLU A 76 24.46 20.13 4.74
C GLU A 76 25.65 19.23 5.08
N ALA A 77 25.46 17.91 5.10
CA ALA A 77 26.54 16.95 5.34
C ALA A 77 27.67 17.09 4.30
N ALA A 78 27.33 17.23 3.01
CA ALA A 78 28.31 17.45 1.95
C ALA A 78 29.07 18.79 2.12
N GLN A 79 28.38 19.85 2.53
CA GLN A 79 29.02 21.14 2.80
C GLN A 79 30.02 21.04 3.97
N LEU A 80 29.62 20.39 5.07
CA LEU A 80 30.48 20.20 6.24
C LEU A 80 31.69 19.32 5.91
N ALA A 81 31.50 18.28 5.11
CA ALA A 81 32.56 17.42 4.62
C ALA A 81 33.61 18.20 3.81
N GLU A 82 33.18 19.05 2.89
CA GLU A 82 34.10 19.86 2.08
C GLU A 82 34.86 20.88 2.93
N ARG A 83 34.21 21.47 3.94
CA ARG A 83 34.87 22.35 4.92
C ARG A 83 35.93 21.60 5.73
N LEU A 84 35.61 20.39 6.19
CA LEU A 84 36.55 19.54 6.93
C LEU A 84 37.75 19.17 6.06
N LYS A 85 37.52 18.75 4.81
CA LYS A 85 38.58 18.44 3.85
C LYS A 85 39.49 19.64 3.60
N SER A 86 38.89 20.84 3.46
CA SER A 86 39.64 22.09 3.32
C SER A 86 40.51 22.37 4.55
N ALA A 87 39.96 22.23 5.76
CA ALA A 87 40.70 22.39 7.01
C ALA A 87 41.86 21.38 7.13
N ASN A 88 41.62 20.10 6.82
CA ASN A 88 42.64 19.05 6.82
C ASN A 88 43.76 19.36 5.81
N LYS A 89 43.44 19.95 4.66
CA LYS A 89 44.45 20.39 3.68
C LYS A 89 45.34 21.53 4.22
N TYR A 90 44.78 22.47 4.98
CA TYR A 90 45.60 23.50 5.63
C TYR A 90 46.51 22.91 6.71
N LEU A 91 45.99 21.95 7.47
CA LEU A 91 46.77 21.26 8.50
C LEU A 91 47.93 20.47 7.89
N SER A 92 47.72 19.73 6.79
CA SER A 92 48.81 19.02 6.12
C SER A 92 49.89 19.95 5.56
N LEU A 93 49.53 21.12 5.03
CA LEU A 93 50.50 22.15 4.64
C LEU A 93 51.33 22.65 5.83
N PHE A 94 50.70 22.78 6.99
CA PHE A 94 51.37 23.21 8.22
C PHE A 94 52.31 22.16 8.78
N GLU A 95 51.96 20.87 8.71
CA GLU A 95 52.84 19.75 9.05
C GLU A 95 54.11 19.79 8.20
N VAL A 96 53.98 19.98 6.88
CA VAL A 96 55.10 20.09 5.95
C VAL A 96 55.98 21.31 6.29
N ALA A 97 55.37 22.46 6.60
CA ALA A 97 56.10 23.68 6.90
C ALA A 97 56.83 23.64 8.26
N ARG A 98 56.29 22.97 9.27
CA ARG A 98 56.84 22.94 10.63
C ARG A 98 57.56 21.64 11.01
N GLY A 99 57.47 20.61 10.17
CA GLY A 99 58.08 19.30 10.41
C GLY A 99 57.46 18.53 11.59
N VAL A 100 56.27 18.94 12.05
CA VAL A 100 55.55 18.29 13.16
C VAL A 100 54.34 17.57 12.59
N LYS A 101 54.31 16.24 12.73
CA LYS A 101 53.16 15.41 12.34
C LYS A 101 52.00 15.65 13.29
N MET A 102 50.83 15.97 12.76
CA MET A 102 49.56 16.07 13.47
C MET A 102 48.71 14.85 13.12
N GLU A 103 48.53 13.93 14.06
CA GLU A 103 47.67 12.76 13.83
C GLU A 103 46.19 13.17 13.91
N ILE A 104 45.60 13.46 12.76
CA ILE A 104 44.16 13.67 12.61
C ILE A 104 43.59 12.35 12.11
N GLU A 105 42.81 11.66 12.95
CA GLU A 105 42.05 10.50 12.51
C GLU A 105 41.09 10.94 11.39
N GLU A 106 41.22 10.33 10.21
CA GLU A 106 40.27 10.54 9.12
C GLU A 106 38.90 10.07 9.61
N ILE A 107 37.92 10.99 9.63
CA ILE A 107 36.54 10.61 9.94
C ILE A 107 36.10 9.62 8.85
N PRO A 108 35.69 8.39 9.21
CA PRO A 108 35.33 7.39 8.22
C PRO A 108 34.20 7.89 7.29
N ASP A 109 34.25 7.42 6.04
CA ASP A 109 33.32 7.66 4.94
C ASP A 109 31.81 7.34 5.17
N PRO A 110 31.36 6.60 6.24
CA PRO A 110 29.94 6.39 6.48
C PRO A 110 29.10 7.66 6.65
N PHE A 111 29.69 8.84 6.85
CA PHE A 111 28.94 10.11 6.87
C PHE A 111 28.75 10.76 5.49
N LEU A 112 29.50 10.34 4.47
CA LEU A 112 29.38 10.86 3.10
C LEU A 112 28.47 9.99 2.23
N SER A 113 28.30 8.71 2.60
CA SER A 113 27.40 7.76 1.92
C SER A 113 26.68 6.78 2.89
N PRO A 114 26.03 7.23 3.98
CA PRO A 114 25.47 6.29 4.98
C PRO A 114 24.36 5.39 4.42
N TRP A 115 23.72 5.85 3.34
CA TRP A 115 22.59 5.15 2.72
C TRP A 115 22.68 5.32 1.20
N LEU A 116 23.63 4.61 0.58
CA LEU A 116 23.46 4.25 -0.83
C LEU A 116 22.09 3.56 -0.93
N PRO A 117 21.20 4.01 -1.82
CA PRO A 117 19.89 3.40 -1.93
C PRO A 117 20.10 1.92 -2.22
N VAL A 118 19.45 1.06 -1.43
CA VAL A 118 19.36 -0.40 -1.67
C VAL A 118 18.83 -0.69 -3.09
N CYS A 119 18.31 0.33 -3.80
CA CYS A 119 17.63 0.26 -5.08
C CYS A 119 18.43 0.69 -6.33
N THR A 120 19.77 0.66 -6.36
CA THR A 120 20.47 0.74 -7.66
C THR A 120 20.42 -0.58 -8.45
N ALA A 121 20.01 -1.69 -7.83
CA ALA A 121 19.96 -3.02 -8.46
C ALA A 121 18.56 -3.46 -8.97
N LEU A 122 17.48 -2.70 -8.73
CA LEU A 122 16.11 -3.11 -9.10
C LEU A 122 15.38 -2.17 -10.06
N LEU A 123 16.08 -1.22 -10.69
CA LEU A 123 15.48 -0.38 -11.76
C LEU A 123 15.21 -1.13 -13.08
N ASN A 124 15.52 -2.43 -13.15
CA ASN A 124 15.09 -3.31 -14.24
C ASN A 124 14.05 -4.37 -13.82
N GLN A 125 13.49 -4.29 -12.61
CA GLN A 125 12.48 -5.26 -12.12
C GLN A 125 11.29 -4.64 -11.38
N CYS A 126 11.14 -3.31 -11.36
CA CYS A 126 9.89 -2.69 -10.93
C CYS A 126 9.06 -2.34 -12.17
N ASN A 127 8.19 -3.27 -12.56
CA ASN A 127 7.04 -2.98 -13.40
C ASN A 127 5.91 -2.53 -12.45
N CYS A 128 5.91 -1.24 -12.11
CA CYS A 128 4.76 -0.54 -11.52
C CYS A 128 4.20 0.40 -12.57
#